data_AF-A0A2M8C9B7-F1
#
_entry.id   AF-A0A2M8C9B7-F1
#
_cell.length_a   1.000
_cell.length_b   1.000
_cell.length_c   1.000
_cell.angle_alpha   90.00
_cell.angle_beta   90.00
_cell.angle_gamma   90.00
#
_symmetry.space_group_name_H-M   'P 1'
#
loop_
_entity.id
_entity.type
_entity.pdbx_description
1 polymer ?
#
loop_
_entity_poly.entity_id
_entity_poly.type
_entity_poly.pdbx_seq_one_letter_code
_entity_poly.pdbx_strand_id
1 'polypeptide(L)'
;GLDPISLSEAEWYMETNFNVEEARTEDPVKLQRKDTTYYTLPLVGVNLAEYSDINTMYNAMLSDLDSLEYVIADPSLMPMYASLNLIQNTLTSADFMLITGFGSYYSGNYAPFYADDDWKFGNMLGRCDGTMVTISDGGQELIGRLNNPFFQWAGPGSFIDPVQVYIPYEGYPDVNNQNPDPDVDYMIFYQELASGEPCLENDELTYYLNNLHNIIYTYEDNYLPNTTLYGARPEGKSFIDIEIYTPYGFENSVYWWEHRFWANYGTRVNIPIPD
;
A
#
# COMPACT_ATOMS: atom_id res chain seq x y z
N GLY A 1 11.00 10.79 34.15
CA GLY A 1 12.04 10.09 33.40
C GLY A 1 11.69 8.64 33.48
N LEU A 2 11.42 8.01 32.34
CA LEU A 2 11.18 6.57 32.28
C LEU A 2 12.49 5.86 32.62
N ASP A 3 12.39 4.76 33.36
CA ASP A 3 13.58 3.97 33.71
C ASP A 3 14.16 3.33 32.43
N PRO A 4 15.49 3.38 32.23
CA PRO A 4 16.14 2.78 31.07
C PRO A 4 15.94 1.26 31.08
N ILE A 5 15.79 0.67 29.88
CA ILE A 5 15.56 -0.78 29.71
C ILE A 5 16.85 -1.50 29.35
N SER A 6 16.87 -2.81 29.58
CA SER A 6 18.04 -3.62 29.22
C SER A 6 18.23 -3.68 27.70
N LEU A 7 19.47 -3.89 27.26
CA LEU A 7 19.80 -3.99 25.84
C LEU A 7 19.02 -5.12 25.14
N SER A 8 18.81 -6.25 25.81
CA SER A 8 18.02 -7.37 25.29
C SER A 8 16.54 -7.04 25.16
N GLU A 9 15.99 -6.25 26.09
CA GLU A 9 14.61 -5.78 26.00
C GLU A 9 14.47 -4.72 24.91
N ALA A 10 15.47 -3.85 24.72
CA ALA A 10 15.52 -2.90 23.62
C ALA A 10 15.60 -3.59 22.25
N GLU A 11 16.49 -4.59 22.11
CA GLU A 11 16.61 -5.42 20.91
C GLU A 11 15.29 -6.11 20.60
N TRP A 12 14.72 -6.82 21.59
CA TRP A 12 13.43 -7.48 21.44
C TRP A 12 12.30 -6.50 21.12
N TYR A 13 12.27 -5.33 21.77
CA TYR A 13 11.25 -4.31 21.53
C TYR A 13 11.33 -3.77 20.10
N MET A 14 12.53 -3.41 19.63
CA MET A 14 12.72 -2.89 18.27
C MET A 14 12.48 -3.95 17.21
N GLU A 15 12.97 -5.18 17.40
CA GLU A 15 12.75 -6.29 16.48
C GLU A 15 11.27 -6.68 16.44
N THR A 16 10.59 -6.75 17.58
CA THR A 16 9.16 -7.08 17.65
C THR A 16 8.34 -5.97 17.01
N ASN A 17 8.61 -4.71 17.35
CA ASN A 17 7.87 -3.58 16.79
C ASN A 17 8.07 -3.51 15.27
N PHE A 18 9.30 -3.67 14.78
CA PHE A 18 9.55 -3.74 13.34
C PHE A 18 8.87 -4.95 12.71
N ASN A 19 8.93 -6.14 13.30
CA ASN A 19 8.31 -7.33 12.70
C ASN A 19 6.78 -7.32 12.77
N VAL A 20 6.18 -6.65 13.75
CA VAL A 20 4.72 -6.51 13.90
C VAL A 20 4.18 -5.41 12.99
N GLU A 21 4.82 -4.26 12.97
CA GLU A 21 4.35 -3.10 12.20
C GLU A 21 4.81 -3.19 10.73
N GLU A 22 6.07 -3.53 10.51
CA GLU A 22 6.74 -3.35 9.20
C GLU A 22 7.03 -4.66 8.45
N ALA A 23 7.35 -5.77 9.14
CA ALA A 23 7.66 -7.06 8.50
C ALA A 23 6.46 -8.03 8.45
N ARG A 24 6.57 -9.12 7.70
CA ARG A 24 5.47 -10.05 7.34
C ARG A 24 5.92 -11.51 7.53
N THR A 25 5.98 -11.95 8.78
CA THR A 25 6.60 -13.24 9.18
C THR A 25 5.68 -14.46 9.08
N GLU A 26 4.38 -14.25 8.86
CA GLU A 26 3.35 -15.28 8.94
C GLU A 26 3.15 -16.17 7.69
N ASP A 27 3.82 -15.89 6.56
CA ASP A 27 3.49 -16.53 5.27
C ASP A 27 4.63 -17.31 4.55
N PRO A 28 4.29 -18.31 3.70
CA PRO A 28 5.25 -19.05 2.87
C PRO A 28 5.73 -18.20 1.68
N VAL A 29 6.85 -17.52 1.89
CA VAL A 29 7.36 -16.49 0.97
C VAL A 29 8.60 -16.97 0.21
N LYS A 30 8.78 -16.52 -1.04
CA LYS A 30 10.06 -16.64 -1.75
C LYS A 30 10.88 -15.38 -1.47
N LEU A 31 11.82 -15.49 -0.55
CA LEU A 31 12.81 -14.44 -0.29
C LEU A 31 13.53 -14.10 -1.60
N GLN A 32 13.43 -12.85 -2.04
CA GLN A 32 14.03 -12.41 -3.29
C GLN A 32 15.31 -11.62 -3.06
N ARG A 33 15.38 -10.87 -1.96
CA ARG A 33 16.51 -10.02 -1.63
C ARG A 33 16.72 -9.94 -0.12
N LYS A 34 17.97 -9.73 0.28
CA LYS A 34 18.39 -9.54 1.67
C LYS A 34 19.33 -8.35 1.71
N ASP A 35 18.99 -7.33 2.49
CA ASP A 35 19.85 -6.16 2.72
C ASP A 35 20.28 -6.11 4.18
N THR A 36 21.42 -5.46 4.42
CA THR A 36 22.03 -5.35 5.74
C THR A 36 22.40 -3.89 5.98
N THR A 37 21.92 -3.34 7.09
CA THR A 37 22.22 -1.96 7.53
C THR A 37 22.75 -1.98 8.97
N TYR A 38 23.61 -1.02 9.30
CA TYR A 38 24.29 -0.95 10.59
C TYR A 38 23.85 0.30 11.36
N TYR A 39 23.53 0.12 12.65
CA TYR A 39 23.10 1.20 13.52
C TYR A 39 23.88 1.18 14.83
N THR A 40 24.01 2.34 15.46
CA THR A 40 24.64 2.49 16.76
C THR A 40 23.64 3.12 17.73
N LEU A 41 23.33 2.40 18.81
CA LEU A 41 22.47 2.85 19.90
C LEU A 41 23.32 3.41 21.04
N PRO A 42 23.15 4.68 21.44
CA PRO A 42 23.74 5.22 22.65
C PRO A 42 23.26 4.47 23.91
N LEU A 43 24.18 4.26 24.87
CA LEU A 43 23.87 3.65 26.16
C LEU A 43 24.15 4.62 27.30
N VAL A 44 23.30 4.59 28.32
CA VAL A 44 23.43 5.38 29.57
C VAL A 44 24.08 4.60 30.71
N GLY A 45 24.46 3.36 30.45
CA GLY A 45 25.18 2.49 31.37
C GLY A 45 25.45 1.13 30.73
N VAL A 46 26.03 0.21 31.50
CA VAL A 46 26.25 -1.17 31.03
C VAL A 46 24.91 -1.78 30.62
N ASN A 47 24.73 -2.03 29.32
CA ASN A 47 23.55 -2.67 28.74
C ASN A 47 22.24 -1.92 29.01
N LEU A 48 22.26 -0.60 29.18
CA LEU A 48 21.06 0.21 29.43
C LEU A 48 20.90 1.29 28.37
N ALA A 49 19.73 1.33 27.74
CA ALA A 49 19.38 2.32 26.72
C ALA A 49 18.18 3.16 27.18
N GLU A 50 18.17 4.45 26.81
CA GLU A 50 17.02 5.32 27.01
C GLU A 50 16.02 5.17 25.86
N TYR A 51 14.72 5.29 26.17
CA TYR A 51 13.65 5.25 25.18
C TYR A 51 13.80 6.31 24.09
N SER A 52 14.34 7.49 24.39
CA SER A 52 14.61 8.54 23.40
C SER A 52 15.66 8.12 22.37
N ASP A 53 16.70 7.41 22.80
CA ASP A 53 17.75 6.91 21.92
C ASP A 53 17.25 5.74 21.08
N ILE A 54 16.44 4.86 21.68
CA ILE A 54 15.74 3.75 20.98
C ILE A 54 14.84 4.32 19.89
N ASN A 55 14.00 5.31 20.20
CA ASN A 55 13.12 5.95 19.22
C ASN A 55 13.91 6.65 18.11
N THR A 56 15.04 7.29 18.45
CA THR A 56 15.91 7.93 17.46
C THR A 56 16.48 6.91 16.48
N MET A 57 16.99 5.77 16.99
CA MET A 57 17.51 4.71 16.14
C MET A 57 16.42 4.04 15.31
N TYR A 58 15.24 3.79 15.90
CA TYR A 58 14.10 3.22 15.17
C TYR A 58 13.64 4.13 14.02
N ASN A 59 13.57 5.44 14.24
CA ASN A 59 13.24 6.40 13.18
C ASN A 59 14.30 6.44 12.08
N ALA A 60 15.57 6.25 12.42
CA ALA A 60 16.63 6.09 11.42
C ALA A 60 16.43 4.79 10.61
N MET A 61 16.04 3.68 11.26
CA MET A 61 15.72 2.43 10.58
C MET A 61 14.55 2.59 9.59
N LEU A 62 13.51 3.33 9.96
CA LEU A 62 12.39 3.65 9.07
C LEU A 62 12.83 4.51 7.89
N SER A 63 13.63 5.55 8.13
CA SER A 63 14.16 6.41 7.06
C SER A 63 15.02 5.63 6.06
N ASP A 64 15.81 4.67 6.54
CA ASP A 64 16.63 3.80 5.69
C ASP A 64 15.76 2.77 4.95
N LEU A 65 14.66 2.29 5.55
CA LEU A 65 13.66 1.46 4.88
C LEU A 65 12.99 2.23 3.73
N ASP A 66 12.51 3.44 3.98
CA ASP A 66 11.91 4.31 2.96
C ASP A 66 12.89 4.55 1.79
N SER A 67 14.17 4.77 2.12
CA SER A 67 15.24 4.93 1.13
C SER A 67 15.51 3.65 0.34
N LEU A 68 15.50 2.50 1.01
CA LEU A 68 15.66 1.19 0.38
C LEU A 68 14.48 0.86 -0.54
N GLU A 69 13.24 1.17 -0.14
CA GLU A 69 12.05 0.99 -0.97
C GLU A 69 12.14 1.84 -2.26
N TYR A 70 12.60 3.09 -2.15
CA TYR A 70 12.85 3.93 -3.32
C TYR A 70 13.90 3.31 -4.26
N VAL A 71 15.00 2.78 -3.71
CA VAL A 71 16.08 2.15 -4.51
C VAL A 71 15.66 0.82 -5.12
N ILE A 72 14.82 0.04 -4.43
CA ILE A 72 14.30 -1.24 -4.92
C ILE A 72 13.39 -1.01 -6.12
N ALA A 73 12.59 0.07 -6.13
CA ALA A 73 11.75 0.52 -7.25
C ALA A 73 10.85 -0.58 -7.85
N ASP A 74 10.60 -1.65 -7.08
CA ASP A 74 9.76 -2.77 -7.44
C ASP A 74 8.60 -2.81 -6.45
N PRO A 75 7.39 -2.39 -6.86
CA PRO A 75 6.23 -2.36 -5.99
C PRO A 75 5.77 -3.77 -5.57
N SER A 76 6.30 -4.81 -6.20
CA SER A 76 6.04 -6.18 -5.79
C SER A 76 6.92 -6.63 -4.63
N LEU A 77 8.02 -5.93 -4.32
CA LEU A 77 8.94 -6.28 -3.24
C LEU A 77 8.63 -5.49 -1.97
N MET A 78 8.37 -6.20 -0.88
CA MET A 78 8.10 -5.62 0.44
C MET A 78 8.96 -6.29 1.52
N PRO A 79 9.24 -5.62 2.65
CA PRO A 79 9.92 -6.23 3.79
C PRO A 79 9.08 -7.38 4.36
N MET A 80 9.68 -8.58 4.42
CA MET A 80 9.04 -9.82 4.90
C MET A 80 9.49 -10.18 6.30
N TYR A 81 10.74 -9.87 6.66
CA TYR A 81 11.22 -10.02 8.02
C TYR A 81 12.33 -9.02 8.26
N ALA A 82 12.49 -8.64 9.51
CA ALA A 82 13.69 -8.00 10.00
C ALA A 82 14.28 -8.80 11.14
N SER A 83 15.61 -8.87 11.17
CA SER A 83 16.33 -9.38 12.32
C SER A 83 17.39 -8.37 12.74
N LEU A 84 17.21 -7.83 13.93
CA LEU A 84 18.17 -6.92 14.53
C LEU A 84 19.11 -7.75 15.39
N ASN A 85 20.41 -7.74 15.07
CA ASN A 85 21.40 -8.55 15.76
C ASN A 85 22.43 -7.65 16.43
N LEU A 86 22.64 -7.81 17.73
CA LEU A 86 23.74 -7.15 18.43
C LEU A 86 25.09 -7.68 17.92
N ILE A 87 25.94 -6.79 17.43
CA ILE A 87 27.30 -7.12 16.96
C ILE A 87 28.27 -7.04 18.14
N GLN A 88 28.27 -5.89 18.81
CA GLN A 88 29.14 -5.57 19.92
C GLN A 88 28.54 -4.46 20.77
N ASN A 89 28.98 -4.34 22.01
CA ASN A 89 28.63 -3.21 22.86
C ASN A 89 29.79 -2.80 23.77
N THR A 90 29.69 -1.55 24.22
CA THR A 90 30.61 -0.92 25.17
C THR A 90 29.81 -0.39 26.36
N LEU A 91 30.44 0.44 27.20
CA LEU A 91 29.74 1.13 28.29
C LEU A 91 28.82 2.25 27.80
N THR A 92 29.02 2.73 26.56
CA THR A 92 28.39 3.95 26.05
C THR A 92 27.66 3.77 24.73
N SER A 93 27.80 2.61 24.09
CA SER A 93 27.16 2.34 22.79
C SER A 93 26.97 0.84 22.54
N ALA A 94 25.99 0.49 21.73
CA ALA A 94 25.77 -0.84 21.16
C ALA A 94 25.63 -0.74 19.65
N ASP A 95 26.37 -1.58 18.91
CA ASP A 95 26.30 -1.64 17.46
C ASP A 95 25.41 -2.81 17.04
N PHE A 96 24.40 -2.53 16.22
CA PHE A 96 23.43 -3.47 15.73
C PHE A 96 23.54 -3.64 14.21
N MET A 97 23.23 -4.85 13.76
CA MET A 97 23.04 -5.19 12.37
C MET A 97 21.56 -5.48 12.13
N LEU A 98 20.89 -4.63 11.36
CA LEU A 98 19.56 -4.93 10.84
C LEU A 98 19.72 -5.73 9.55
N ILE A 99 19.12 -6.90 9.53
CA ILE A 99 18.94 -7.70 8.33
C ILE A 99 17.48 -7.57 7.92
N THR A 100 17.22 -7.01 6.74
CA THR A 100 15.87 -6.93 6.18
C THR A 100 15.77 -7.88 4.98
N GLY A 101 14.82 -8.80 5.03
CA GLY A 101 14.49 -9.67 3.92
C GLY A 101 13.35 -9.08 3.11
N PHE A 102 13.54 -8.88 1.79
CA PHE A 102 12.49 -8.44 0.88
C PHE A 102 11.99 -9.61 0.03
N GLY A 103 10.69 -9.67 -0.17
CA GLY A 103 10.02 -10.70 -0.95
C GLY A 103 8.79 -10.14 -1.63
N SER A 104 8.21 -10.93 -2.54
CA SER A 104 7.04 -10.51 -3.31
C SER A 104 5.90 -11.50 -3.18
N TYR A 105 4.67 -10.96 -3.16
CA TYR A 105 3.49 -11.74 -3.49
C TYR A 105 2.88 -11.22 -4.79
N TYR A 106 2.92 -12.05 -5.84
CA TYR A 106 2.15 -11.85 -7.06
C TYR A 106 0.78 -12.51 -6.86
N SER A 107 -0.32 -11.76 -7.05
CA SER A 107 -1.75 -12.19 -7.03
C SER A 107 -2.50 -12.37 -5.70
N GLY A 108 -1.97 -11.95 -4.55
CA GLY A 108 -2.57 -12.29 -3.23
C GLY A 108 -3.02 -11.12 -2.35
N ASN A 109 -2.94 -9.85 -2.78
CA ASN A 109 -3.08 -8.73 -1.84
C ASN A 109 -4.53 -8.36 -1.51
N TYR A 110 -5.50 -8.86 -2.27
CA TYR A 110 -6.92 -8.53 -2.15
C TYR A 110 -7.76 -9.78 -2.24
N ALA A 111 -8.96 -9.73 -1.65
CA ALA A 111 -9.98 -10.76 -1.91
C ALA A 111 -10.24 -10.84 -3.42
N PRO A 112 -10.11 -12.02 -4.05
CA PRO A 112 -10.32 -12.15 -5.48
C PRO A 112 -11.79 -11.90 -5.84
N PHE A 113 -12.03 -11.42 -7.05
CA PHE A 113 -13.35 -11.53 -7.68
C PHE A 113 -13.52 -12.96 -8.20
N TYR A 114 -14.57 -13.64 -7.76
CA TYR A 114 -14.88 -15.01 -8.21
C TYR A 114 -15.61 -14.98 -9.56
N ALA A 115 -15.71 -16.13 -10.23
CA ALA A 115 -16.27 -16.24 -11.58
C ALA A 115 -17.77 -15.89 -11.72
N ASP A 116 -18.46 -15.64 -10.61
CA ASP A 116 -19.85 -15.17 -10.57
C ASP A 116 -19.96 -13.79 -9.90
N ASP A 117 -18.84 -13.12 -9.69
CA ASP A 117 -18.72 -11.87 -8.95
C ASP A 117 -18.76 -10.65 -9.87
N ASP A 118 -19.83 -10.59 -10.67
CA ASP A 118 -20.07 -9.52 -11.64
C ASP A 118 -20.95 -8.44 -11.03
N TRP A 119 -20.48 -7.19 -11.12
CA TRP A 119 -21.11 -6.06 -10.44
C TRP A 119 -21.47 -4.95 -11.39
N LYS A 120 -22.59 -4.29 -11.14
CA LYS A 120 -22.93 -3.07 -11.87
C LYS A 120 -22.00 -1.95 -11.46
N PHE A 121 -21.68 -1.05 -12.39
CA PHE A 121 -20.64 -0.04 -12.18
C PHE A 121 -20.82 0.81 -10.89
N GLY A 122 -22.05 1.17 -10.48
CA GLY A 122 -22.26 2.19 -9.45
C GLY A 122 -23.69 2.31 -8.93
N ASN A 123 -23.94 3.35 -8.12
CA ASN A 123 -25.24 3.70 -7.50
C ASN A 123 -25.90 2.58 -6.67
N MET A 124 -25.09 1.74 -6.03
CA MET A 124 -25.54 0.59 -5.23
C MET A 124 -26.47 -0.33 -6.02
N LEU A 125 -26.25 -0.46 -7.34
CA LEU A 125 -27.14 -1.21 -8.22
C LEU A 125 -27.04 -2.73 -8.07
N GLY A 126 -26.12 -3.22 -7.23
CA GLY A 126 -25.94 -4.62 -6.93
C GLY A 126 -25.16 -5.38 -7.99
N ARG A 127 -25.32 -6.70 -7.97
CA ARG A 127 -24.74 -7.62 -8.94
C ARG A 127 -25.45 -7.53 -10.29
N CYS A 128 -24.76 -7.98 -11.34
CA CYS A 128 -25.34 -8.03 -12.68
C CYS A 128 -26.53 -8.98 -12.82
N ASP A 129 -26.61 -10.01 -11.97
CA ASP A 129 -27.74 -10.93 -11.88
C ASP A 129 -29.00 -10.33 -11.23
N GLY A 130 -28.91 -9.07 -10.77
CA GLY A 130 -30.01 -8.34 -10.12
C GLY A 130 -30.12 -8.61 -8.61
N THR A 131 -29.17 -9.30 -8.01
CA THR A 131 -29.07 -9.47 -6.56
C THR A 131 -28.29 -8.31 -5.91
N MET A 132 -28.35 -8.21 -4.57
CA MET A 132 -27.57 -7.23 -3.78
C MET A 132 -27.81 -5.75 -4.12
N VAL A 133 -28.95 -5.43 -4.76
CA VAL A 133 -29.40 -4.05 -5.00
C VAL A 133 -29.52 -3.32 -3.66
N THR A 134 -29.07 -2.06 -3.62
CA THR A 134 -28.94 -1.18 -2.43
C THR A 134 -27.89 -1.61 -1.41
N ILE A 135 -27.17 -2.72 -1.63
CA ILE A 135 -26.16 -3.26 -0.70
C ILE A 135 -24.73 -2.91 -1.15
N SER A 136 -24.40 -3.10 -2.43
CA SER A 136 -23.07 -2.81 -2.98
C SER A 136 -23.15 -2.56 -4.49
N ASP A 137 -22.02 -2.22 -5.10
CA ASP A 137 -21.80 -2.06 -6.53
C ASP A 137 -20.30 -2.26 -6.85
N GLY A 138 -19.92 -2.25 -8.12
CA GLY A 138 -18.54 -2.49 -8.54
C GLY A 138 -17.55 -1.47 -7.97
N GLY A 139 -17.95 -0.20 -7.83
CA GLY A 139 -17.16 0.83 -7.17
C GLY A 139 -16.95 0.52 -5.68
N GLN A 140 -18.00 0.10 -4.97
CA GLN A 140 -17.90 -0.29 -3.56
C GLN A 140 -17.07 -1.55 -3.34
N GLU A 141 -17.14 -2.53 -4.25
CA GLU A 141 -16.33 -3.74 -4.18
C GLU A 141 -14.84 -3.45 -4.41
N LEU A 142 -14.53 -2.48 -5.28
CA LEU A 142 -13.18 -1.94 -5.46
C LEU A 142 -12.71 -1.16 -4.22
N ILE A 143 -13.52 -0.23 -3.68
CA ILE A 143 -13.22 0.49 -2.42
C ILE A 143 -12.94 -0.52 -1.30
N GLY A 144 -13.84 -1.49 -1.13
CA GLY A 144 -13.77 -2.50 -0.09
C GLY A 144 -12.46 -3.27 -0.12
N ARG A 145 -11.99 -3.67 -1.31
CA ARG A 145 -10.71 -4.37 -1.48
C ARG A 145 -9.52 -3.42 -1.32
N LEU A 146 -9.52 -2.27 -2.00
CA LEU A 146 -8.38 -1.33 -1.98
C LEU A 146 -8.10 -0.76 -0.59
N ASN A 147 -9.15 -0.52 0.21
CA ASN A 147 -9.03 -0.04 1.59
C ASN A 147 -8.86 -1.16 2.62
N ASN A 148 -9.16 -2.41 2.24
CA ASN A 148 -8.97 -3.58 3.09
C ASN A 148 -8.20 -4.65 2.33
N PRO A 149 -6.95 -4.36 1.90
CA PRO A 149 -6.08 -5.41 1.39
C PRO A 149 -5.90 -6.47 2.48
N PHE A 150 -5.77 -7.74 2.08
CA PHE A 150 -5.33 -8.78 3.01
C PHE A 150 -4.02 -8.36 3.70
N PHE A 151 -3.19 -7.61 2.98
CA PHE A 151 -1.95 -7.04 3.50
C PHE A 151 -1.84 -5.56 3.09
N GLN A 152 -1.99 -4.66 4.06
CA GLN A 152 -1.77 -3.24 3.83
C GLN A 152 -0.26 -2.97 3.83
N TRP A 153 0.23 -2.28 2.79
CA TRP A 153 1.53 -1.61 2.83
C TRP A 153 1.45 -0.58 3.94
N ALA A 154 1.98 -0.99 5.11
CA ALA A 154 1.72 -0.55 6.47
C ALA A 154 0.36 0.07 6.84
N GLY A 155 -0.29 -0.58 7.80
CA GLY A 155 -1.21 0.03 8.76
C GLY A 155 -0.96 -0.62 10.14
N PRO A 156 -1.37 -0.03 11.28
CA PRO A 156 -1.94 1.29 11.52
C PRO A 156 -0.91 2.26 12.16
N GLY A 157 -0.47 3.26 11.40
CA GLY A 157 0.26 4.42 11.94
C GLY A 157 -0.66 5.64 12.04
N SER A 158 -0.29 6.65 12.82
CA SER A 158 -0.95 7.95 12.65
C SER A 158 -0.33 8.68 11.48
N PHE A 159 -1.17 9.38 10.72
CA PHE A 159 -0.74 10.15 9.57
C PHE A 159 -0.80 11.63 9.90
N ILE A 160 0.26 12.36 9.55
CA ILE A 160 0.27 13.83 9.53
C ILE A 160 0.32 14.33 8.08
N ASP A 161 -0.01 15.61 7.91
CA ASP A 161 0.02 16.30 6.62
C ASP A 161 -0.69 15.50 5.51
N PRO A 162 -1.99 15.18 5.69
CA PRO A 162 -2.73 14.44 4.70
C PRO A 162 -2.87 15.25 3.41
N VAL A 163 -2.73 14.56 2.28
CA VAL A 163 -2.93 15.09 0.94
C VAL A 163 -3.87 14.17 0.18
N GLN A 164 -4.82 14.76 -0.53
CA GLN A 164 -5.72 14.02 -1.41
C GLN A 164 -5.30 14.25 -2.86
N VAL A 165 -5.22 13.17 -3.63
CA VAL A 165 -4.87 13.18 -5.05
C VAL A 165 -6.04 12.64 -5.85
N TYR A 166 -6.50 13.41 -6.83
CA TYR A 166 -7.50 12.96 -7.80
C TYR A 166 -6.81 12.19 -8.93
N ILE A 167 -7.35 11.02 -9.27
CA ILE A 167 -6.82 10.10 -10.28
C ILE A 167 -7.83 10.04 -11.44
N PRO A 168 -7.65 10.87 -12.49
CA PRO A 168 -8.55 10.93 -13.64
C PRO A 168 -8.26 9.82 -14.67
N TYR A 169 -9.30 9.26 -15.30
CA TYR A 169 -9.13 8.21 -16.32
C TYR A 169 -8.29 8.67 -17.52
N GLU A 170 -8.37 9.95 -17.90
CA GLU A 170 -7.57 10.52 -19.00
C GLU A 170 -6.06 10.46 -18.73
N GLY A 171 -5.66 10.40 -17.45
CA GLY A 171 -4.27 10.24 -17.04
C GLY A 171 -3.75 8.80 -17.18
N TYR A 172 -4.64 7.82 -17.35
CA TYR A 172 -4.31 6.39 -17.34
C TYR A 172 -4.93 5.62 -18.50
N PRO A 173 -4.59 5.96 -19.76
CA PRO A 173 -4.96 5.14 -20.90
C PRO A 173 -4.30 3.75 -20.83
N ASP A 174 -4.97 2.72 -21.30
CA ASP A 174 -4.39 1.39 -21.44
C ASP A 174 -3.44 1.35 -22.65
N VAL A 175 -2.21 1.82 -22.41
CA VAL A 175 -1.16 1.93 -23.44
C VAL A 175 -0.74 0.59 -24.03
N ASN A 176 -1.05 -0.52 -23.36
CA ASN A 176 -0.67 -1.87 -23.79
C ASN A 176 -1.84 -2.68 -24.35
N ASN A 177 -3.06 -2.12 -24.34
CA ASN A 177 -4.27 -2.81 -24.77
C ASN A 177 -4.44 -4.17 -24.08
N GLN A 178 -4.25 -4.16 -22.76
CA GLN A 178 -4.35 -5.31 -21.86
C GLN A 178 -5.72 -5.41 -21.15
N ASN A 179 -6.63 -4.48 -21.39
CA ASN A 179 -7.99 -4.54 -20.88
C ASN A 179 -8.69 -5.84 -21.34
N PRO A 180 -9.29 -6.61 -20.41
CA PRO A 180 -10.15 -7.73 -20.75
C PRO A 180 -11.29 -7.38 -21.71
N ASP A 181 -11.88 -6.18 -21.57
CA ASP A 181 -12.91 -5.67 -22.48
C ASP A 181 -12.27 -4.78 -23.58
N PRO A 182 -12.33 -5.18 -24.87
CA PRO A 182 -11.79 -4.40 -25.98
C PRO A 182 -12.55 -3.10 -26.28
N ASP A 183 -13.73 -2.88 -25.70
CA ASP A 183 -14.50 -1.66 -25.86
C ASP A 183 -14.13 -0.57 -24.82
N VAL A 184 -13.18 -0.86 -23.92
CA VAL A 184 -12.70 0.06 -22.87
C VAL A 184 -11.18 0.26 -22.93
N ASP A 185 -10.73 1.48 -23.18
CA ASP A 185 -9.31 1.81 -23.47
C ASP A 185 -8.51 2.36 -22.27
N TYR A 186 -8.93 2.12 -21.03
CA TYR A 186 -8.35 2.76 -19.83
C TYR A 186 -7.95 1.76 -18.75
N MET A 187 -6.92 2.09 -17.96
CA MET A 187 -6.47 1.30 -16.81
C MET A 187 -7.41 1.40 -15.60
N ILE A 188 -8.30 2.39 -15.61
CA ILE A 188 -9.35 2.61 -14.62
C ILE A 188 -10.70 2.78 -15.33
N PHE A 189 -11.80 2.45 -14.66
CA PHE A 189 -13.09 2.32 -15.34
C PHE A 189 -13.61 3.65 -15.91
N TYR A 190 -13.80 3.65 -17.23
CA TYR A 190 -14.48 4.69 -17.98
C TYR A 190 -15.08 4.08 -19.25
N GLN A 191 -16.34 4.39 -19.54
CA GLN A 191 -17.00 3.89 -20.75
C GLN A 191 -17.90 4.97 -21.37
N GLU A 192 -17.66 5.30 -22.63
CA GLU A 192 -18.60 6.05 -23.48
C GLU A 192 -19.55 5.08 -24.20
N LEU A 193 -20.73 5.59 -24.58
CA LEU A 193 -21.69 4.90 -25.47
C LEU A 193 -22.34 3.62 -24.92
N ALA A 194 -22.42 3.43 -23.60
CA ALA A 194 -23.14 2.28 -23.07
C ALA A 194 -24.67 2.47 -23.15
N SER A 195 -25.36 1.53 -23.80
CA SER A 195 -26.82 1.46 -23.79
C SER A 195 -27.30 0.76 -22.52
N GLY A 196 -27.33 1.48 -21.40
CA GLY A 196 -27.72 0.95 -20.08
C GLY A 196 -26.59 1.02 -19.07
N GLU A 197 -26.87 0.64 -17.83
CA GLU A 197 -25.86 0.60 -16.77
C GLU A 197 -24.84 -0.52 -17.05
N PRO A 198 -23.53 -0.22 -17.11
CA PRO A 198 -22.51 -1.24 -17.36
C PRO A 198 -22.51 -2.32 -16.29
N CYS A 199 -22.39 -3.56 -16.74
CA CYS A 199 -22.08 -4.71 -15.92
C CYS A 199 -20.58 -4.98 -16.08
N LEU A 200 -19.85 -4.97 -14.97
CA LEU A 200 -18.43 -5.25 -14.93
C LEU A 200 -18.23 -6.72 -14.56
N GLU A 201 -17.61 -7.47 -15.46
CA GLU A 201 -17.26 -8.86 -15.24
C GLU A 201 -16.10 -8.98 -14.23
N ASN A 202 -16.00 -10.15 -13.60
CA ASN A 202 -15.03 -10.40 -12.54
C ASN A 202 -13.56 -10.16 -12.97
N ASP A 203 -13.23 -10.39 -14.24
CA ASP A 203 -11.90 -10.18 -14.79
C ASP A 203 -11.60 -8.69 -15.07
N GLU A 204 -12.58 -7.93 -15.54
CA GLU A 204 -12.52 -6.46 -15.63
C GLU A 204 -12.29 -5.83 -14.26
N LEU A 205 -13.08 -6.25 -13.25
CA LEU A 205 -12.92 -5.76 -11.87
C LEU A 205 -11.54 -6.12 -11.30
N THR A 206 -11.04 -7.32 -11.61
CA THR A 206 -9.69 -7.74 -11.24
C THR A 206 -8.62 -6.89 -11.95
N TYR A 207 -8.83 -6.57 -13.22
CA TYR A 207 -7.96 -5.69 -13.99
C TYR A 207 -7.90 -4.28 -13.39
N TYR A 208 -9.06 -3.66 -13.13
CA TYR A 208 -9.11 -2.32 -12.52
C TYR A 208 -8.50 -2.32 -11.11
N LEU A 209 -8.74 -3.35 -10.31
CA LEU A 209 -8.15 -3.48 -8.98
C LEU A 209 -6.61 -3.50 -9.02
N ASN A 210 -6.04 -4.30 -9.92
CA ASN A 210 -4.59 -4.42 -10.06
C ASN A 210 -3.95 -3.14 -10.60
N ASN A 211 -4.60 -2.48 -11.55
CA ASN A 211 -4.12 -1.21 -12.08
C ASN A 211 -4.21 -0.08 -11.06
N LEU A 212 -5.32 0.02 -10.34
CA LEU A 212 -5.46 0.98 -9.24
C LEU A 212 -4.40 0.75 -8.16
N HIS A 213 -4.10 -0.51 -7.80
CA HIS A 213 -3.00 -0.82 -6.89
C HIS A 213 -1.67 -0.25 -7.39
N ASN A 214 -1.32 -0.50 -8.65
CA ASN A 214 -0.08 0.03 -9.21
C ASN A 214 -0.08 1.57 -9.19
N ILE A 215 -1.20 2.20 -9.55
CA ILE A 215 -1.35 3.67 -9.57
C ILE A 215 -1.16 4.25 -8.16
N ILE A 216 -1.84 3.71 -7.15
CA ILE A 216 -1.83 4.30 -5.81
C ILE A 216 -0.52 4.09 -5.05
N TYR A 217 0.24 3.02 -5.35
CA TYR A 217 1.47 2.69 -4.63
C TYR A 217 2.75 3.12 -5.35
N THR A 218 2.71 3.38 -6.65
CA THR A 218 3.86 3.93 -7.40
C THR A 218 3.95 5.43 -7.21
N TYR A 219 5.16 5.95 -7.00
CA TYR A 219 5.40 7.39 -6.87
C TYR A 219 5.12 8.16 -8.17
N GLU A 220 4.73 9.42 -8.04
CA GLU A 220 4.39 10.33 -9.14
C GLU A 220 5.57 10.64 -10.10
N ASP A 221 6.81 10.37 -9.66
CA ASP A 221 8.04 10.50 -10.44
C ASP A 221 8.54 9.16 -11.01
N ASN A 222 7.87 8.05 -10.69
CA ASN A 222 8.22 6.70 -11.11
C ASN A 222 7.20 6.10 -12.09
N TYR A 223 7.71 5.31 -13.04
CA TYR A 223 6.86 4.63 -14.02
C TYR A 223 6.08 3.48 -13.38
N LEU A 224 4.79 3.34 -13.73
CA LEU A 224 4.02 2.14 -13.41
C LEU A 224 4.65 0.92 -14.09
N PRO A 225 4.56 -0.27 -13.48
CA PRO A 225 5.11 -1.50 -14.05
C PRO A 225 4.63 -1.74 -15.49
N ASN A 226 5.59 -1.94 -16.40
CA ASN A 226 5.35 -2.22 -17.82
C ASN A 226 4.59 -1.13 -18.60
N THR A 227 4.56 0.13 -18.13
CA THR A 227 3.95 1.24 -18.87
C THR A 227 4.92 2.43 -19.00
N THR A 228 4.50 3.46 -19.72
CA THR A 228 5.17 4.77 -19.74
C THR A 228 4.45 5.83 -18.92
N LEU A 229 3.46 5.41 -18.11
CA LEU A 229 2.66 6.28 -17.25
C LEU A 229 3.30 6.34 -15.86
N TYR A 230 3.01 7.41 -15.13
CA TYR A 230 3.51 7.62 -13.77
C TYR A 230 2.48 7.20 -12.72
N GLY A 231 2.94 6.95 -11.50
CA GLY A 231 2.04 6.73 -10.37
C GLY A 231 1.34 7.97 -9.85
N ALA A 232 0.51 7.79 -8.82
CA ALA A 232 -0.24 8.86 -8.16
C ALA A 232 0.30 9.21 -6.76
N ARG A 233 1.21 8.41 -6.20
CA ARG A 233 1.70 8.58 -4.84
C ARG A 233 2.68 9.76 -4.77
N PRO A 234 2.43 10.79 -3.94
CA PRO A 234 3.41 11.86 -3.75
C PRO A 234 4.65 11.37 -3.01
N GLU A 235 5.81 11.96 -3.31
CA GLU A 235 7.08 11.62 -2.66
C GLU A 235 7.00 11.80 -1.12
N GLY A 236 7.53 10.82 -0.37
CA GLY A 236 7.53 10.85 1.11
C GLY A 236 6.14 10.73 1.77
N LYS A 237 5.11 10.38 1.01
CA LYS A 237 3.77 10.08 1.53
C LYS A 237 3.47 8.59 1.43
N SER A 238 2.59 8.09 2.28
CA SER A 238 2.09 6.71 2.26
C SER A 238 0.58 6.70 2.08
N PHE A 239 0.07 5.68 1.39
CA PHE A 239 -1.37 5.51 1.16
C PHE A 239 -2.13 5.35 2.47
N ILE A 240 -3.25 6.06 2.62
CA ILE A 240 -4.17 5.98 3.77
C ILE A 240 -5.39 5.15 3.35
N ASP A 241 -6.14 5.67 2.38
CA ASP A 241 -7.35 5.08 1.83
C ASP A 241 -7.68 5.69 0.44
N ILE A 242 -8.68 5.12 -0.22
CA ILE A 242 -9.23 5.58 -1.49
C ILE A 242 -10.74 5.76 -1.39
N GLU A 243 -11.24 6.80 -2.04
CA GLU A 243 -12.66 7.04 -2.29
C GLU A 243 -12.95 6.88 -3.78
N ILE A 244 -14.08 6.24 -4.09
CA ILE A 244 -14.60 6.14 -5.46
C ILE A 244 -15.99 6.77 -5.52
N TYR A 245 -16.16 7.74 -6.41
CA TYR A 245 -17.46 8.25 -6.81
C TYR A 245 -17.81 7.70 -8.18
N THR A 246 -19.05 7.29 -8.39
CA THR A 246 -19.48 6.60 -9.62
C THR A 246 -20.48 7.45 -10.42
N PRO A 247 -20.08 8.62 -10.95
CA PRO A 247 -20.97 9.45 -11.74
C PRO A 247 -21.31 8.83 -13.09
N TYR A 248 -22.45 9.27 -13.61
CA TYR A 248 -22.83 9.08 -15.00
C TYR A 248 -23.33 10.39 -15.57
N GLY A 249 -23.18 10.54 -16.89
CA GLY A 249 -23.59 11.76 -17.58
C GLY A 249 -24.14 11.49 -18.96
N PHE A 250 -24.75 12.56 -19.51
CA PHE A 250 -25.26 12.57 -20.87
C PHE A 250 -24.90 13.91 -21.51
N GLU A 251 -23.97 13.88 -22.46
CA GLU A 251 -23.52 15.07 -23.17
C GLU A 251 -23.46 14.80 -24.68
N ASN A 252 -23.94 15.73 -25.51
CA ASN A 252 -23.90 15.61 -26.97
C ASN A 252 -24.47 14.28 -27.53
N SER A 253 -25.51 13.73 -26.88
CA SER A 253 -26.10 12.42 -27.22
C SER A 253 -25.23 11.20 -26.92
N VAL A 254 -24.14 11.38 -26.16
CA VAL A 254 -23.27 10.32 -25.64
C VAL A 254 -23.53 10.17 -24.15
N TYR A 255 -23.85 8.94 -23.75
CA TYR A 255 -23.84 8.55 -22.34
C TYR A 255 -22.43 8.14 -21.94
N TRP A 256 -22.03 8.49 -20.74
CA TRP A 256 -20.76 8.04 -20.17
C TRP A 256 -20.93 7.59 -18.72
N TRP A 257 -20.07 6.67 -18.33
CA TRP A 257 -19.98 6.09 -16.99
C TRP A 257 -18.52 6.16 -16.56
N GLU A 258 -18.27 6.65 -15.35
CA GLU A 258 -16.92 6.88 -14.84
C GLU A 258 -16.84 6.44 -13.38
N HIS A 259 -15.73 5.82 -13.01
CA HIS A 259 -15.29 5.81 -11.61
C HIS A 259 -14.30 6.95 -11.41
N ARG A 260 -14.63 7.89 -10.52
CA ARG A 260 -13.73 8.96 -10.10
C ARG A 260 -13.04 8.56 -8.81
N PHE A 261 -11.73 8.61 -8.81
CA PHE A 261 -10.90 8.08 -7.73
C PHE A 261 -10.18 9.22 -7.00
N TRP A 262 -10.26 9.23 -5.67
CA TRP A 262 -9.45 10.09 -4.82
C TRP A 262 -8.67 9.24 -3.84
N ALA A 263 -7.35 9.21 -3.99
CA ALA A 263 -6.47 8.55 -3.04
C ALA A 263 -6.01 9.57 -1.99
N ASN A 264 -6.15 9.22 -0.71
CA ASN A 264 -5.63 9.99 0.39
C ASN A 264 -4.28 9.42 0.82
N TYR A 265 -3.32 10.31 1.04
CA TYR A 265 -1.97 9.98 1.47
C TYR A 265 -1.58 10.82 2.67
N GLY A 266 -0.60 10.37 3.45
CA GLY A 266 -0.06 11.14 4.56
C GLY A 266 1.36 10.75 4.89
N THR A 267 2.05 11.59 5.65
CA THR A 267 3.35 11.23 6.21
C THR A 267 3.10 10.40 7.46
N ARG A 268 3.68 9.20 7.51
CA ARG A 268 3.55 8.33 8.68
C ARG A 268 4.30 8.94 9.86
N VAL A 269 3.68 8.90 11.02
CA VAL A 269 4.32 9.17 12.30
C VAL A 269 4.05 8.02 13.26
N ASN A 270 5.10 7.62 13.96
CA ASN A 270 4.97 6.75 15.10
C ASN A 270 4.32 7.56 16.24
N ILE A 271 3.11 7.19 16.67
CA ILE A 271 2.63 7.62 17.98
C ILE A 271 3.23 6.63 18.97
N PRO A 272 4.14 7.06 19.85
CA PRO A 272 4.61 6.17 20.90
C PRO A 272 3.40 5.61 21.64
N ILE A 273 3.34 4.27 21.77
CA ILE A 273 2.30 3.62 22.57
C ILE A 273 2.27 4.35 23.92
N PRO A 274 1.12 4.96 24.30
CA PRO A 274 1.05 5.67 25.57
C PRO A 274 1.36 4.69 26.71
N ASP A 275 2.19 5.14 27.64
CA ASP A 275 2.60 4.46 28.88
C ASP A 275 1.55 3.50 29.47
#